data_AF-A0A9P9YNN2-F1
#
_entry.id   AF-A0A9P9YNN2-F1
#
_cell.length_a   1.000
_cell.length_b   1.000
_cell.length_c   1.000
_cell.angle_alpha   90.00
_cell.angle_beta   90.00
_cell.angle_gamma   90.00
#
_symmetry.space_group_name_H-M   'P 1'
#
loop_
_entity.id
_entity.type
_entity.pdbx_description
1 polymer ?
#
loop_
_entity_poly.entity_id
_entity_poly.type
_entity_poly.pdbx_seq_one_letter_code
_entity_poly.pdbx_strand_id
1 'polypeptide(L)'
;MEESQFQPKPKDSVEETVPKAPNLPREVKLKVQRHLNKHGYSQKNLVEASKYGKQNHTNAAFHYVSTTIKRGQEMVRNCDSVSLNNISQWLELMKKAQLTELCEFEAAAAVNFIIHNEEKPFPDELNGIDLNEAYKFLENALMGQPQRKLSEPTKAFLSKEIELLIQEANTDESDDMARSMGQCLFNHQIVDYMEQPHKCSLDPLFLDEKRT
;
A
#
# COMPACT_ATOMS: atom_id res chain seq x y z
N MET A 1 11.39 15.28 -75.08
CA MET A 1 10.64 15.94 -74.00
C MET A 1 10.64 14.93 -72.85
N GLU A 2 11.66 14.94 -72.00
CA GLU A 2 11.84 15.89 -70.86
C GLU A 2 10.60 15.79 -69.96
N GLU A 3 10.63 15.58 -68.66
CA GLU A 3 11.54 15.76 -67.53
C GLU A 3 10.65 15.31 -66.33
N SER A 4 11.02 15.06 -65.10
CA SER A 4 12.23 14.98 -64.32
C SER A 4 11.77 14.29 -63.02
N GLN A 5 12.65 13.50 -62.43
CA GLN A 5 12.46 12.92 -61.10
C GLN A 5 12.27 14.01 -60.06
N PHE A 6 11.35 13.83 -59.11
CA PHE A 6 11.53 14.34 -57.75
C PHE A 6 11.01 13.33 -56.74
N GLN A 7 11.94 12.51 -56.25
CA GLN A 7 11.79 11.82 -54.96
C GLN A 7 11.87 12.87 -53.84
N PRO A 8 10.94 12.88 -52.88
CA PRO A 8 11.18 13.54 -51.61
C PRO A 8 12.14 12.67 -50.81
N LYS A 9 13.33 13.23 -50.52
CA LYS A 9 14.35 12.68 -49.63
C LYS A 9 13.74 12.17 -48.31
N PRO A 10 14.22 11.06 -47.74
CA PRO A 10 13.93 10.76 -46.34
C PRO A 10 14.52 11.90 -45.50
N LYS A 11 13.68 12.55 -44.70
CA LYS A 11 14.19 13.40 -43.62
C LYS A 11 14.95 12.48 -42.68
N ASP A 12 16.26 12.63 -42.67
CA ASP A 12 17.07 12.39 -41.48
C ASP A 12 16.46 13.21 -40.34
N SER A 13 15.63 12.56 -39.54
CA SER A 13 15.27 13.05 -38.22
C SER A 13 15.53 11.89 -37.28
N VAL A 14 16.82 11.77 -36.96
CA VAL A 14 17.38 11.31 -35.68
C VAL A 14 16.45 10.32 -34.97
N GLU A 15 16.71 9.03 -35.13
CA GLU A 15 16.35 8.08 -34.08
C GLU A 15 16.94 8.63 -32.79
N GLU A 16 16.09 9.23 -31.94
CA GLU A 16 16.41 9.40 -30.54
C GLU A 16 16.78 8.01 -30.05
N THR A 17 18.07 7.78 -29.89
CA THR A 17 18.62 6.56 -29.34
C THR A 17 18.13 6.52 -27.90
N VAL A 18 16.98 5.89 -27.68
CA VAL A 18 16.48 5.56 -26.35
C VAL A 18 17.65 4.85 -25.64
N PRO A 19 18.23 5.44 -24.59
CA PRO A 19 19.45 4.91 -24.00
C PRO A 19 19.20 3.45 -23.62
N LYS A 20 20.01 2.57 -24.22
CA LYS A 20 19.89 1.12 -24.05
C LYS A 20 19.87 0.82 -22.55
N ALA A 21 18.76 0.26 -22.06
CA ALA A 21 18.56 0.05 -20.63
C ALA A 21 19.78 -0.68 -20.06
N PRO A 22 20.39 -0.17 -18.96
CA PRO A 22 21.61 -0.76 -18.43
C PRO A 22 21.36 -2.22 -18.02
N ASN A 23 22.12 -3.14 -18.63
CA ASN A 23 21.91 -4.57 -18.43
C ASN A 23 22.38 -4.97 -17.03
N LEU A 24 21.45 -5.48 -16.21
CA LEU A 24 21.73 -5.95 -14.86
C LEU A 24 21.85 -7.49 -14.85
N PRO A 25 23.01 -8.06 -14.51
CA PRO A 25 23.21 -9.51 -14.50
C PRO A 25 22.24 -10.22 -13.54
N ARG A 26 21.87 -11.46 -13.87
CA ARG A 26 20.92 -12.27 -13.10
C ARG A 26 21.33 -12.46 -11.64
N GLU A 27 22.62 -12.68 -11.38
CA GLU A 27 23.15 -12.85 -10.02
C GLU A 27 22.97 -11.59 -9.18
N VAL A 28 23.20 -10.42 -9.78
CA VAL A 28 22.99 -9.12 -9.12
C VAL A 28 21.51 -8.87 -8.88
N LYS A 29 20.63 -9.22 -9.82
CA LYS A 29 19.16 -9.16 -9.61
C LYS A 29 18.71 -9.98 -8.41
N LEU A 30 19.16 -11.23 -8.31
CA LEU A 30 18.80 -12.12 -7.19
C LEU A 30 19.36 -11.61 -5.86
N LYS A 31 20.58 -11.07 -5.86
CA LYS A 31 21.16 -10.44 -4.66
C LYS A 31 20.36 -9.22 -4.24
N VAL A 32 20.03 -8.32 -5.17
CA VAL A 32 19.19 -7.14 -4.92
C VAL A 32 17.85 -7.55 -4.32
N GLN A 33 17.17 -8.52 -4.93
CA GLN A 33 15.90 -9.03 -4.41
C GLN A 33 16.02 -9.58 -2.98
N ARG A 34 16.98 -10.47 -2.72
CA ARG A 34 17.17 -11.07 -1.38
C ARG A 34 17.51 -10.02 -0.32
N HIS A 35 18.34 -9.05 -0.68
CA HIS A 35 18.77 -8.01 0.24
C HIS A 35 17.61 -7.04 0.57
N LEU A 36 16.84 -6.62 -0.43
CA LEU A 36 15.67 -5.78 -0.23
C LEU A 36 14.56 -6.50 0.55
N ASN A 37 14.35 -7.80 0.32
CA ASN A 37 13.40 -8.60 1.10
C ASN A 37 13.77 -8.65 2.60
N LYS A 38 15.06 -8.63 2.92
CA LYS A 38 15.54 -8.76 4.31
C LYS A 38 15.59 -7.42 5.06
N HIS A 39 15.88 -6.32 4.37
CA HIS A 39 16.15 -5.02 5.01
C HIS A 39 15.17 -3.91 4.60
N GLY A 40 14.19 -4.22 3.74
CA GLY A 40 13.26 -3.25 3.19
C GLY A 40 13.87 -2.39 2.08
N TYR A 41 13.00 -1.66 1.38
CA TYR A 41 13.41 -0.75 0.31
C TYR A 41 13.87 0.60 0.88
N SER A 42 15.11 0.96 0.58
CA SER A 42 15.64 2.31 0.77
C SER A 42 16.76 2.57 -0.24
N GLN A 43 17.07 3.84 -0.51
CA GLN A 43 18.18 4.20 -1.39
C GLN A 43 19.51 3.60 -0.90
N LYS A 44 19.72 3.60 0.43
CA LYS A 44 20.90 3.02 1.08
C LYS A 44 20.99 1.51 0.83
N ASN A 45 19.91 0.77 1.08
CA ASN A 45 19.88 -0.69 0.92
C ASN A 45 20.03 -1.09 -0.55
N LEU A 46 19.49 -0.30 -1.49
CA LEU A 46 19.63 -0.56 -2.91
C LEU A 46 21.08 -0.34 -3.40
N VAL A 47 21.74 0.71 -2.93
CA VAL A 47 23.18 0.97 -3.19
C VAL A 47 24.07 -0.11 -2.58
N GLU A 48 23.70 -0.65 -1.42
CA GLU A 48 24.45 -1.75 -0.81
C GLU A 48 24.28 -3.05 -1.61
N ALA A 49 23.06 -3.35 -2.02
CA ALA A 49 22.74 -4.57 -2.74
C ALA A 49 23.27 -4.58 -4.19
N SER A 50 23.44 -3.41 -4.79
CA SER A 50 23.96 -3.23 -6.16
C SER A 50 25.48 -3.43 -6.30
N LYS A 51 26.22 -3.49 -5.18
CA LYS A 51 27.65 -3.79 -5.18
C LYS A 51 27.86 -5.30 -5.30
N TYR A 52 28.54 -5.75 -6.36
CA TYR A 52 28.83 -7.18 -6.55
C TYR A 52 30.30 -7.38 -6.97
N GLY A 53 31.06 -8.10 -6.13
CA GLY A 53 32.51 -8.20 -6.29
C GLY A 53 33.17 -6.82 -6.30
N LYS A 54 33.97 -6.54 -7.34
CA LYS A 54 34.61 -5.22 -7.58
C LYS A 54 33.77 -4.27 -8.43
N GLN A 55 32.57 -4.68 -8.86
CA GLN A 55 31.74 -3.92 -9.79
C GLN A 55 30.59 -3.20 -9.07
N ASN A 56 30.28 -1.99 -9.53
CA ASN A 56 29.20 -1.17 -9.03
C ASN A 56 28.06 -1.13 -10.05
N HIS A 57 26.95 -1.82 -9.76
CA HIS A 57 25.78 -1.87 -10.63
C HIS A 57 24.67 -0.91 -10.20
N THR A 58 24.99 0.12 -9.40
CA THR A 58 24.00 1.00 -8.79
C THR A 58 23.01 1.59 -9.79
N ASN A 59 23.48 2.21 -10.87
CA ASN A 59 22.60 2.81 -11.88
C ASN A 59 21.72 1.76 -12.58
N ALA A 60 22.27 0.57 -12.85
CA ALA A 60 21.53 -0.54 -13.45
C ALA A 60 20.46 -1.11 -12.49
N ALA A 61 20.78 -1.18 -11.19
CA ALA A 61 19.86 -1.61 -10.15
C ALA A 61 18.73 -0.60 -9.93
N PHE A 62 19.03 0.69 -9.87
CA PHE A 62 18.03 1.76 -9.79
C PHE A 62 17.07 1.71 -10.98
N HIS A 63 17.60 1.61 -12.20
CA HIS A 63 16.77 1.51 -13.41
C HIS A 63 15.92 0.24 -13.42
N TYR A 64 16.50 -0.91 -13.04
CA TYR A 64 15.77 -2.18 -12.97
C TYR A 64 14.63 -2.13 -11.95
N VAL A 65 14.88 -1.62 -10.75
CA VAL A 65 13.86 -1.53 -9.69
C VAL A 65 12.77 -0.53 -10.08
N SER A 66 13.13 0.66 -10.59
CA SER A 66 12.13 1.66 -11.00
C SER A 66 11.23 1.17 -12.13
N THR A 67 11.79 0.47 -13.12
CA THR A 67 11.02 -0.15 -14.21
C THR A 67 10.11 -1.27 -13.70
N THR A 68 10.60 -2.07 -12.75
CA THR A 68 9.82 -3.17 -12.16
C THR A 68 8.67 -2.63 -11.32
N ILE A 69 8.87 -1.54 -10.57
CA ILE A 69 7.81 -0.85 -9.82
C ILE A 69 6.72 -0.36 -10.77
N LYS A 70 7.09 0.33 -11.86
CA LYS A 70 6.11 0.81 -12.86
C LYS A 70 5.31 -0.33 -13.47
N ARG A 71 5.98 -1.42 -13.86
CA ARG A 71 5.29 -2.63 -14.36
C ARG A 71 4.39 -3.26 -13.32
N GLY A 72 4.83 -3.34 -12.06
CA GLY A 72 4.01 -3.81 -10.95
C GLY A 72 2.74 -2.97 -10.79
N GLN A 73 2.87 -1.65 -10.83
CA GLN A 73 1.73 -0.72 -10.81
C GLN A 73 0.79 -0.92 -11.99
N GLU A 74 1.31 -1.12 -13.20
CA GLU A 74 0.51 -1.43 -14.40
C GLU A 74 -0.20 -2.79 -14.28
N MET A 75 0.47 -3.82 -13.76
CA MET A 75 -0.15 -5.13 -13.55
C MET A 75 -1.27 -5.08 -12.51
N VAL A 76 -1.08 -4.30 -11.43
CA VAL A 76 -2.14 -4.06 -10.43
C VAL A 76 -3.32 -3.32 -11.06
N ARG A 77 -3.08 -2.33 -11.93
CA ARG A 77 -4.15 -1.64 -12.68
C ARG A 77 -4.91 -2.57 -13.63
N ASN A 78 -4.24 -3.60 -14.15
CA ASN A 78 -4.84 -4.61 -15.02
C ASN A 78 -5.40 -5.82 -14.25
N CYS A 79 -5.35 -5.78 -12.91
CA CYS A 79 -5.95 -6.80 -12.08
C CYS A 79 -7.45 -6.52 -11.97
N ASP A 80 -8.25 -7.32 -12.68
CA ASP A 80 -9.71 -7.25 -12.65
C ASP A 80 -10.22 -7.91 -11.36
N SER A 81 -10.01 -7.23 -10.23
CA SER A 81 -10.52 -7.61 -8.92
C SER A 81 -11.45 -6.52 -8.43
N VAL A 82 -12.72 -6.88 -8.25
CA VAL A 82 -13.75 -5.99 -7.69
C VAL A 82 -13.30 -5.43 -6.34
N SER A 83 -12.77 -6.28 -5.46
CA SER A 83 -12.22 -5.87 -4.16
C SER A 83 -11.06 -4.88 -4.30
N LEU A 84 -10.16 -5.09 -5.27
CA LEU A 84 -9.01 -4.19 -5.48
C LEU A 84 -9.44 -2.83 -6.06
N ASN A 85 -10.48 -2.82 -6.89
CA ASN A 85 -11.13 -1.60 -7.37
C ASN A 85 -11.84 -0.86 -6.22
N ASN A 86 -12.58 -1.58 -5.37
CA ASN A 86 -13.25 -1.04 -4.20
C ASN A 86 -12.25 -0.41 -3.22
N ILE A 87 -11.15 -1.10 -2.92
CA ILE A 87 -10.05 -0.58 -2.09
C ILE A 87 -9.43 0.67 -2.73
N SER A 88 -9.19 0.65 -4.05
CA SER A 88 -8.61 1.82 -4.75
C SER A 88 -9.53 3.03 -4.71
N GLN A 89 -10.84 2.84 -4.89
CA GLN A 89 -11.85 3.89 -4.77
C GLN A 89 -11.92 4.44 -3.34
N TRP A 90 -11.88 3.57 -2.34
CA TRP A 90 -11.82 3.94 -0.93
C TRP A 90 -10.57 4.76 -0.60
N LEU A 91 -9.39 4.34 -1.05
CA LEU A 91 -8.14 5.06 -0.84
C LEU A 91 -8.19 6.47 -1.48
N GLU A 92 -8.75 6.61 -2.68
CA GLU A 92 -8.92 7.91 -3.34
C GLU A 92 -9.94 8.80 -2.63
N LEU A 93 -11.03 8.24 -2.08
CA LEU A 93 -12.00 8.98 -1.26
C LEU A 93 -11.36 9.48 0.03
N MET A 94 -10.64 8.62 0.76
CA MET A 94 -9.92 9.00 1.99
C MET A 94 -8.88 10.09 1.73
N LYS A 95 -8.17 10.01 0.60
CA LYS A 95 -7.21 11.02 0.16
C LYS A 95 -7.88 12.35 -0.18
N LYS A 96 -9.00 12.35 -0.90
CA LYS A 96 -9.77 13.57 -1.22
C LYS A 96 -10.33 14.24 0.04
N ALA A 97 -10.75 13.44 1.01
CA ALA A 97 -11.20 13.89 2.31
C ALA A 97 -10.05 14.35 3.24
N GLN A 98 -8.79 14.32 2.76
CA GLN A 98 -7.60 14.71 3.54
C GLN A 98 -7.50 13.97 4.88
N LEU A 99 -8.03 12.74 4.97
CA LEU A 99 -8.11 12.02 6.25
C LEU A 99 -6.74 11.79 6.88
N THR A 100 -5.67 11.65 6.11
CA THR A 100 -4.30 11.56 6.66
C THR A 100 -3.86 12.83 7.41
N GLU A 101 -4.41 13.99 7.05
CA GLU A 101 -4.14 15.28 7.70
C GLU A 101 -5.13 15.57 8.84
N LEU A 102 -6.29 14.91 8.85
CA LEU A 102 -7.37 15.15 9.82
C LEU A 102 -7.51 14.05 10.88
N CYS A 103 -7.08 12.82 10.61
CA CYS A 103 -7.00 11.71 11.56
C CYS A 103 -5.54 11.51 11.98
N GLU A 104 -5.11 12.26 12.99
CA GLU A 104 -3.73 12.28 13.51
C GLU A 104 -3.36 11.04 14.34
N PHE A 105 -3.71 9.84 13.86
CA PHE A 105 -3.32 8.56 14.49
C PHE A 105 -4.03 8.22 15.80
N GLU A 106 -5.24 8.73 16.04
CA GLU A 106 -6.02 8.47 17.26
C GLU A 106 -6.15 6.98 17.57
N ALA A 107 -6.40 6.15 16.55
CA ALA A 107 -6.46 4.70 16.72
C ALA A 107 -5.11 4.10 17.16
N ALA A 108 -4.00 4.56 16.60
CA ALA A 108 -2.67 4.12 17.02
C ALA A 108 -2.34 4.60 18.44
N ALA A 109 -2.74 5.83 18.80
CA ALA A 109 -2.59 6.38 20.14
C ALA A 109 -3.41 5.59 21.18
N ALA A 110 -4.64 5.20 20.85
CA ALA A 110 -5.47 4.35 21.69
C ALA A 110 -4.83 2.96 21.90
N VAL A 111 -4.33 2.33 20.84
CA VAL A 111 -3.61 1.04 20.93
C VAL A 111 -2.33 1.19 21.77
N ASN A 112 -1.57 2.29 21.58
CA ASN A 112 -0.39 2.57 22.39
C ASN A 112 -0.74 2.75 23.88
N PHE A 113 -1.85 3.43 24.18
CA PHE A 113 -2.34 3.56 25.55
C PHE A 113 -2.64 2.20 26.18
N ILE A 114 -3.33 1.31 25.45
CA ILE A 114 -3.62 -0.06 25.89
C ILE A 114 -2.33 -0.83 26.21
N ILE A 115 -1.33 -0.76 25.33
CA ILE A 115 -0.02 -1.42 25.52
C ILE A 115 0.62 -1.04 26.86
N HIS A 116 0.54 0.22 27.27
CA HIS A 116 1.25 0.70 28.46
C HIS A 116 0.42 0.68 29.74
N ASN A 117 -0.91 0.66 29.65
CA ASN A 117 -1.78 0.88 30.82
C ASN A 117 -2.70 -0.30 31.16
N GLU A 118 -3.02 -1.17 30.21
CA GLU A 118 -3.83 -2.35 30.52
C GLU A 118 -2.96 -3.47 31.10
N GLU A 119 -3.46 -4.07 32.18
CA GLU A 119 -2.94 -5.33 32.69
C GLU A 119 -3.29 -6.43 31.69
N LYS A 120 -2.26 -7.11 31.18
CA LYS A 120 -2.40 -8.14 30.15
C LYS A 120 -2.11 -9.51 30.76
N PRO A 121 -2.87 -10.55 30.38
CA PRO A 121 -2.52 -11.92 30.73
C PRO A 121 -1.11 -12.25 30.24
N PHE A 122 -0.43 -13.13 30.97
CA PHE A 122 0.86 -13.64 30.55
C PHE A 122 0.73 -14.49 29.29
N PRO A 123 1.78 -14.56 28.43
CA PRO A 123 1.72 -15.38 27.23
C PRO A 123 1.35 -16.84 27.49
N ASP A 124 1.80 -17.42 28.61
CA ASP A 124 1.48 -18.80 28.99
C ASP A 124 -0.03 -19.02 29.22
N GLU A 125 -0.76 -17.99 29.63
CA GLU A 125 -2.23 -18.03 29.79
C GLU A 125 -2.96 -17.95 28.44
N LEU A 126 -2.24 -17.59 27.37
CA LEU A 126 -2.74 -17.45 26.01
C LEU A 126 -2.01 -18.37 25.03
N ASN A 127 -1.60 -19.56 25.46
CA ASN A 127 -0.92 -20.55 24.61
C ASN A 127 0.35 -20.00 23.91
N GLY A 128 1.09 -19.14 24.60
CA GLY A 128 2.31 -18.50 24.12
C GLY A 128 2.08 -17.22 23.30
N ILE A 129 0.84 -16.72 23.18
CA ILE A 129 0.53 -15.47 22.47
C ILE A 129 0.87 -14.29 23.37
N ASP A 130 1.74 -13.41 22.89
CA ASP A 130 2.10 -12.16 23.55
C ASP A 130 1.23 -11.00 23.01
N LEU A 131 0.32 -10.51 23.85
CA LEU A 131 -0.56 -9.39 23.50
C LEU A 131 0.18 -8.06 23.33
N ASN A 132 1.32 -7.85 24.00
CA ASN A 132 2.12 -6.65 23.74
C ASN A 132 2.74 -6.70 22.34
N GLU A 133 3.20 -7.87 21.90
CA GLU A 133 3.66 -8.06 20.52
C GLU A 133 2.53 -7.82 19.51
N ALA A 134 1.33 -8.37 19.77
CA ALA A 134 0.17 -8.21 18.90
C ALA A 134 -0.31 -6.76 18.78
N TYR A 135 -0.47 -6.07 19.91
CA TYR A 135 -0.88 -4.67 19.92
C TYR A 135 0.19 -3.77 19.32
N LYS A 136 1.48 -4.04 19.58
CA LYS A 136 2.55 -3.26 18.96
C LYS A 136 2.61 -3.45 17.44
N PHE A 137 2.28 -4.65 16.95
CA PHE A 137 2.12 -4.89 15.52
C PHE A 137 1.00 -4.02 14.92
N LEU A 138 -0.15 -3.95 15.57
CA LEU A 138 -1.30 -3.14 15.15
C LEU A 138 -0.97 -1.64 15.18
N GLU A 139 -0.38 -1.13 16.26
CA GLU A 139 0.08 0.26 16.36
C GLU A 139 1.03 0.59 15.21
N ASN A 140 2.04 -0.24 14.98
CA ASN A 140 3.00 -0.01 13.90
C ASN A 140 2.33 -0.07 12.52
N ALA A 141 1.35 -0.95 12.32
CA ALA A 141 0.60 -1.05 11.06
C ALA A 141 -0.21 0.23 10.80
N LEU A 142 -0.90 0.75 11.82
CA LEU A 142 -1.68 1.99 11.76
C LEU A 142 -0.79 3.21 11.50
N MET A 143 0.46 3.18 11.97
CA MET A 143 1.44 4.26 11.77
C MET A 143 2.31 4.09 10.52
N GLY A 144 2.15 2.98 9.76
CA GLY A 144 3.03 2.65 8.64
C GLY A 144 4.50 2.39 9.04
N GLN A 145 4.75 2.00 10.29
CA GLN A 145 6.08 1.76 10.83
C GLN A 145 6.58 0.32 10.56
N PRO A 146 7.91 0.09 10.57
CA PRO A 146 8.47 -1.25 10.44
C PRO A 146 7.98 -2.21 11.53
N GLN A 147 7.68 -3.44 11.15
CA GLN A 147 7.22 -4.46 12.08
C GLN A 147 8.38 -5.08 12.87
N ARG A 148 8.14 -5.32 14.17
CA ARG A 148 9.11 -6.00 15.04
C ARG A 148 9.07 -7.51 14.79
N LYS A 149 10.10 -8.20 15.25
CA LYS A 149 10.06 -9.67 15.31
C LYS A 149 8.98 -10.08 16.31
N LEU A 150 8.11 -10.98 15.87
CA LEU A 150 7.06 -11.58 16.69
C LEU A 150 7.46 -13.00 17.07
N SER A 151 6.95 -13.48 18.20
CA SER A 151 6.98 -14.91 18.52
C SER A 151 6.12 -15.70 17.53
N GLU A 152 6.44 -16.99 17.32
CA GLU A 152 5.69 -17.83 16.38
C GLU A 152 4.21 -18.00 16.77
N PRO A 153 3.84 -18.18 18.06
CA PRO A 153 2.43 -18.23 18.45
C PRO A 153 1.68 -16.93 18.14
N THR A 154 2.24 -15.76 18.48
CA THR A 154 1.64 -14.46 18.16
C THR A 154 1.50 -14.24 16.66
N LYS A 155 2.52 -14.62 15.89
CA LYS A 155 2.48 -14.51 14.43
C LYS A 155 1.39 -15.40 13.83
N ALA A 156 1.27 -16.65 14.30
CA ALA A 156 0.24 -17.57 13.84
C ALA A 156 -1.16 -17.04 14.16
N PHE A 157 -1.34 -16.53 15.38
CA PHE A 157 -2.57 -15.87 15.82
C PHE A 157 -2.92 -14.68 14.90
N LEU A 158 -2.04 -13.69 14.76
CA LEU A 158 -2.29 -12.51 13.91
C LEU A 158 -2.56 -12.89 12.45
N SER A 159 -1.83 -13.87 11.91
CA SER A 159 -2.04 -14.32 10.53
C SER A 159 -3.43 -14.91 10.36
N LYS A 160 -3.89 -15.71 11.34
CA LYS A 160 -5.22 -16.31 11.33
C LYS A 160 -6.31 -15.25 11.43
N GLU A 161 -6.18 -14.27 12.32
CA GLU A 161 -7.14 -13.18 12.46
C GLU A 161 -7.23 -12.32 11.20
N ILE A 162 -6.08 -12.01 10.57
CA ILE A 162 -6.07 -11.29 9.29
C ILE A 162 -6.75 -12.11 8.19
N GLU A 163 -6.51 -13.42 8.11
CA GLU A 163 -7.18 -14.29 7.16
C GLU A 163 -8.70 -14.30 7.36
N LEU A 164 -9.17 -14.35 8.62
CA LEU A 164 -10.60 -14.29 8.94
C LEU A 164 -11.20 -12.95 8.52
N LEU A 165 -10.54 -11.83 8.85
CA LEU A 165 -10.98 -10.50 8.42
C LEU A 165 -11.05 -10.39 6.89
N ILE A 166 -10.09 -10.96 6.16
CA ILE A 166 -10.12 -11.00 4.70
C ILE A 166 -11.30 -11.83 4.19
N GLN A 167 -11.61 -12.96 4.84
CA GLN A 167 -12.75 -13.80 4.47
C GLN A 167 -14.08 -13.08 4.71
N GLU A 168 -14.23 -12.43 5.86
CA GLU A 168 -15.41 -11.63 6.21
C GLU A 168 -15.59 -10.45 5.24
N ALA A 169 -14.50 -9.77 4.89
CA ALA A 169 -14.51 -8.65 3.96
C ALA A 169 -14.78 -9.06 2.51
N ASN A 170 -14.47 -10.30 2.11
CA ASN A 170 -14.67 -10.81 0.75
C ASN A 170 -16.00 -11.57 0.62
N THR A 171 -17.09 -10.89 0.98
CA THR A 171 -18.46 -11.38 0.83
C THR A 171 -19.28 -10.40 0.00
N ASP A 172 -20.32 -10.89 -0.70
CA ASP A 172 -21.22 -10.03 -1.46
C ASP A 172 -21.88 -8.96 -0.55
N GLU A 173 -22.15 -9.34 0.71
CA GLU A 173 -22.69 -8.44 1.73
C GLU A 173 -21.73 -7.30 2.08
N SER A 174 -20.44 -7.59 2.19
CA SER A 174 -19.38 -6.60 2.39
C SER A 174 -19.22 -5.69 1.18
N ASP A 175 -19.27 -6.23 -0.05
CA ASP A 175 -19.23 -5.44 -1.28
C ASP A 175 -20.45 -4.51 -1.41
N ASP A 176 -21.64 -4.98 -1.04
CA ASP A 176 -22.86 -4.17 -1.00
C ASP A 176 -22.78 -3.07 0.06
N MET A 177 -22.21 -3.38 1.23
CA MET A 177 -21.96 -2.39 2.28
C MET A 177 -20.97 -1.32 1.82
N ALA A 178 -19.84 -1.72 1.22
CA ALA A 178 -18.85 -0.79 0.68
C ALA A 178 -19.44 0.11 -0.42
N ARG A 179 -20.31 -0.44 -1.29
CA ARG A 179 -21.02 0.32 -2.31
C ARG A 179 -22.00 1.32 -1.71
N SER A 180 -22.73 0.91 -0.66
CA SER A 180 -23.64 1.80 0.09
C SER A 180 -22.88 2.97 0.73
N MET A 181 -21.74 2.70 1.38
CA MET A 181 -20.91 3.73 1.99
C MET A 181 -20.34 4.69 0.92
N GLY A 182 -19.91 4.16 -0.23
CA GLY A 182 -19.49 4.98 -1.37
C GLY A 182 -20.60 5.89 -1.90
N GLN A 183 -21.84 5.40 -1.94
CA GLN A 183 -22.99 6.20 -2.34
C GLN A 183 -23.32 7.29 -1.29
N CYS A 184 -23.24 6.97 0.00
CA CYS A 184 -23.40 7.96 1.07
C CYS A 184 -22.35 9.06 0.97
N LEU A 185 -21.07 8.73 0.76
CA LEU A 185 -20.00 9.70 0.52
C LEU A 185 -20.27 10.57 -0.71
N PHE A 186 -20.73 9.98 -1.80
CA PHE A 186 -21.04 10.72 -3.02
C PHE A 186 -22.20 11.71 -2.82
N ASN A 187 -23.22 11.31 -2.06
CA ASN A 187 -24.39 12.14 -1.76
C ASN A 187 -24.08 13.24 -0.74
N HIS A 188 -23.19 12.98 0.22
CA HIS A 188 -22.81 13.90 1.30
C HIS A 188 -21.50 14.67 1.01
N GLN A 189 -21.28 15.09 -0.24
CA GLN A 189 -20.12 15.93 -0.59
C GLN A 189 -20.11 17.30 0.11
N ILE A 190 -21.28 17.78 0.55
CA ILE A 190 -21.46 18.99 1.33
C ILE A 190 -22.41 18.65 2.49
N VAL A 191 -21.89 18.61 3.71
CA VAL A 191 -22.70 18.41 4.92
C VAL A 191 -23.11 19.79 5.46
N ASP A 192 -24.42 20.05 5.50
CA ASP A 192 -24.95 21.26 6.13
C ASP A 192 -25.05 21.07 7.64
N TYR A 193 -23.99 21.45 8.35
CA TYR A 193 -23.94 21.41 9.81
C TYR A 193 -24.95 22.35 10.49
N MET A 194 -25.58 23.28 9.76
CA MET A 194 -26.67 24.10 10.29
C MET A 194 -27.98 23.31 10.38
N GLU A 195 -28.21 22.32 9.50
CA GLU A 195 -29.37 21.42 9.57
C GLU A 195 -29.16 20.25 10.55
N GLN A 196 -27.91 19.92 10.88
CA GLN A 196 -27.55 18.85 11.81
C GLN A 196 -26.67 19.36 12.98
N PRO A 197 -27.18 20.26 13.84
CA PRO A 197 -26.38 20.96 14.86
C PRO A 197 -25.83 20.05 15.97
N HIS A 198 -26.25 18.78 16.02
CA HIS A 198 -25.77 17.77 16.96
C HIS A 198 -24.62 16.93 16.40
N LYS A 199 -24.28 17.04 15.11
CA LYS A 199 -23.15 16.37 14.50
C LYS A 199 -21.94 17.30 14.44
N CYS A 200 -20.82 16.86 15.01
CA CYS A 200 -19.54 17.57 14.96
C CYS A 200 -18.65 17.13 13.79
N SER A 201 -18.95 15.98 13.18
CA SER A 201 -18.24 15.40 12.05
C SER A 201 -19.13 14.35 11.37
N LEU A 202 -18.74 13.95 10.16
CA LEU A 202 -19.31 12.79 9.48
C LEU A 202 -18.78 11.51 10.14
N ASP A 203 -19.63 10.51 10.40
CA ASP A 203 -19.16 9.16 10.72
C ASP A 203 -18.50 8.58 9.45
N PRO A 204 -17.19 8.27 9.46
CA PRO A 204 -16.51 7.71 8.29
C PRO A 204 -17.07 6.35 7.86
N LEU A 205 -17.82 5.68 8.73
CA LEU A 205 -18.47 4.40 8.46
C LEU A 205 -19.99 4.52 8.24
N PHE A 206 -20.58 5.72 8.38
CA PHE A 206 -22.01 5.99 8.21
C PHE A 206 -22.92 5.05 9.02
N LEU A 207 -22.47 4.61 10.20
CA LEU A 207 -23.23 3.72 11.07
C LEU A 207 -24.34 4.46 11.83
N ASP A 208 -24.19 5.78 11.95
CA ASP A 208 -25.19 6.71 12.48
C ASP A 208 -26.34 6.97 11.49
N GLU A 209 -26.12 6.77 10.19
CA GLU A 209 -27.15 6.77 9.14
C GLU A 209 -27.83 5.40 9.06
N LYS A 210 -28.67 5.07 10.05
CA LYS A 210 -29.39 3.80 9.99
C LYS A 210 -30.27 3.71 8.73
N ARG A 211 -30.00 2.65 7.97
CA ARG A 211 -30.84 2.01 6.95
C ARG A 211 -32.28 1.85 7.47
N THR A 212 -33.17 2.75 7.08
CA THR A 212 -34.63 2.50 7.10
C THR A 212 -35.07 1.91 5.78
#